data_AF-A0A374BM63-F1
#
_entry.id   AF-A0A374BM63-F1
#
_cell.length_a   1.000
_cell.length_b   1.000
_cell.length_c   1.000
_cell.angle_alpha   90.00
_cell.angle_beta   90.00
_cell.angle_gamma   90.00
#
_symmetry.space_group_name_H-M   'P 1'
#
loop_
_entity.id
_entity.type
_entity.pdbx_description
1 polymer ?
#
loop_
_entity_poly.entity_id
_entity_poly.type
_entity_poly.pdbx_seq_one_letter_code
_entity_poly.pdbx_strand_id
1 'polypeptide(L)' 'MSEVLSSAERDFFSYYLSNEKFTYGPAIRNNYAYGTTHSFSEEKLLHNNLQLLVLFILLLLKIFEDLDMKRYLGKYELE' A
#
# COMPACT_ATOMS: atom_id res chain seq x y z
N MET A 1 -8.15 -16.46 9.08
CA MET A 1 -7.76 -15.87 7.78
C MET A 1 -6.55 -14.99 8.08
N SER A 2 -5.34 -15.36 7.67
CA SER A 2 -4.18 -14.50 7.89
C SER A 2 -4.36 -13.25 7.03
N GLU A 3 -4.35 -12.08 7.67
CA GLU A 3 -4.39 -10.83 6.93
C GLU A 3 -3.02 -10.67 6.24
N VAL A 4 -3.01 -10.38 4.93
CA VAL A 4 -1.79 -10.22 4.11
C VAL A 4 -0.86 -9.13 4.65
N LEU A 5 -1.43 -8.15 5.36
CA LEU A 5 -0.70 -7.06 5.99
C LEU A 5 -0.97 -7.08 7.49
N SER A 6 0.06 -6.87 8.29
CA SER A 6 -0.06 -6.54 9.71
C SER A 6 -0.83 -5.23 9.92
N SER A 7 -1.25 -4.96 11.15
CA SER A 7 -1.91 -3.70 11.50
C SER A 7 -1.05 -2.47 11.17
N ALA A 8 0.25 -2.54 11.46
CA ALA A 8 1.20 -1.45 11.19
C ALA A 8 1.37 -1.21 9.67
N GLU A 9 1.45 -2.27 8.87
CA GLU A 9 1.54 -2.14 7.41
C GLU A 9 0.24 -1.57 6.82
N ARG A 10 -0.94 -2.01 7.31
CA ARG A 10 -2.21 -1.42 6.89
C ARG A 10 -2.28 0.07 7.24
N ASP A 11 -1.76 0.47 8.39
CA ASP A 11 -1.71 1.86 8.80
C ASP A 11 -0.78 2.68 7.91
N PHE A 12 0.37 2.12 7.55
CA PHE A 12 1.29 2.73 6.60
C PHE A 12 0.63 2.95 5.24
N PHE A 13 -0.03 1.95 4.67
CA PHE A 13 -0.76 2.10 3.40
C PHE A 13 -1.92 3.10 3.52
N SER A 14 -2.66 3.05 4.62
CA SER A 14 -3.78 3.97 4.88
C SER A 14 -3.30 5.42 4.94
N TYR A 15 -2.16 5.69 5.58
CA TYR A 15 -1.58 7.03 5.66
C TYR A 15 -1.34 7.66 4.27
N TYR A 16 -0.82 6.88 3.32
CA TYR A 16 -0.56 7.40 1.96
C TYR A 16 -1.81 7.45 1.09
N LEU A 17 -2.70 6.45 1.20
CA LEU A 17 -3.80 6.28 0.24
C LEU A 17 -5.06 7.04 0.66
N SER A 18 -5.43 7.04 1.93
CA SER A 18 -6.72 7.58 2.40
C SER A 18 -6.55 8.56 3.55
N ASN A 19 -7.63 9.29 3.85
CA ASN A 19 -7.72 10.14 5.03
C ASN A 19 -8.68 9.58 6.09
N GLU A 20 -9.06 8.30 5.99
CA GLU A 20 -10.03 7.66 6.90
C GLU A 20 -9.46 7.54 8.33
N LYS A 21 -8.17 7.24 8.44
CA LYS A 21 -7.47 7.08 9.72
C LYS A 21 -6.53 8.24 10.04
N PHE A 22 -5.92 8.86 9.02
CA PHE A 22 -4.92 9.92 9.19
C PHE A 22 -5.30 11.15 8.37
N THR A 23 -5.61 12.27 9.03
CA THR A 23 -6.16 13.48 8.39
C THR A 23 -5.14 14.29 7.59
N TYR A 24 -3.84 14.15 7.90
CA TYR A 24 -2.75 14.92 7.29
C TYR A 24 -1.87 14.10 6.34
N GLY A 25 -2.36 12.94 5.91
CA GLY A 25 -1.66 12.10 4.93
C GLY A 25 -1.80 12.62 3.49
N PRO A 26 -0.99 12.11 2.55
CA PRO A 26 -1.10 12.43 1.12
C PRO A 26 -2.48 12.17 0.51
N ALA A 27 -3.23 11.19 1.05
CA ALA A 27 -4.58 10.82 0.64
C ALA A 27 -4.70 10.60 -0.88
N ILE A 28 -3.71 9.94 -1.48
CA ILE A 28 -3.55 9.82 -2.94
C ILE A 28 -4.81 9.23 -3.57
N ARG A 29 -5.34 8.11 -3.06
CA ARG A 29 -6.57 7.48 -3.59
C ARG A 29 -7.73 8.46 -3.55
N ASN A 30 -7.91 9.15 -2.43
CA ASN A 30 -9.03 10.06 -2.25
C ASN A 30 -8.95 11.21 -3.25
N ASN A 31 -7.76 11.77 -3.49
CA ASN A 31 -7.58 12.84 -4.47
C ASN A 31 -8.02 12.42 -5.89
N TYR A 32 -7.68 11.19 -6.30
CA TYR A 32 -8.11 10.67 -7.61
C TYR A 32 -9.59 10.29 -7.63
N ALA A 33 -10.11 9.64 -6.58
CA ALA A 33 -11.50 9.20 -6.49
C ALA A 33 -12.49 10.38 -6.46
N TYR A 34 -12.14 11.48 -5.81
CA TYR A 34 -12.96 12.70 -5.74
C TYR A 34 -12.67 13.68 -6.88
N GLY A 35 -11.81 13.35 -7.84
CA GLY A 35 -11.51 14.19 -9.00
C GLY A 35 -10.81 15.51 -8.68
N THR A 36 -10.11 15.62 -7.54
CA THR A 36 -9.40 16.85 -7.15
C THR A 36 -8.04 17.00 -7.84
N THR A 37 -7.64 16.02 -8.65
CA THR A 37 -6.36 15.98 -9.37
C THR A 37 -6.21 17.05 -10.44
N HIS A 38 -7.31 17.63 -10.93
CA HIS A 38 -7.27 18.70 -11.95
C HIS A 38 -6.53 19.95 -11.50
N SER A 39 -6.41 20.18 -10.19
CA SER A 39 -5.70 21.34 -9.62
C SER A 39 -4.25 21.01 -9.25
N PHE A 40 -3.72 19.83 -9.60
CA PHE A 40 -2.37 19.43 -9.23
C PHE A 40 -1.35 19.94 -10.24
N SER A 41 -0.19 20.38 -9.75
CA SER A 41 0.97 20.58 -10.60
C SER A 41 1.45 19.25 -11.18
N GLU A 42 2.16 19.30 -12.31
CA GLU A 42 2.81 18.12 -12.89
C GLU A 42 3.75 17.44 -11.90
N GLU A 43 4.48 18.23 -11.09
CA GLU A 43 5.34 17.72 -10.03
C GLU A 43 4.57 16.90 -8.99
N LYS A 44 3.41 17.40 -8.54
CA LYS A 44 2.55 16.69 -7.57
C LYS A 44 1.98 15.40 -8.17
N LEU A 45 1.58 15.43 -9.44
CA LEU A 45 1.13 14.23 -10.16
C LEU A 45 2.25 13.18 -10.27
N LEU A 46 3.45 13.60 -10.67
CA LEU A 46 4.61 12.72 -10.75
C LEU A 46 4.95 12.12 -9.38
N HIS A 47 4.99 12.94 -8.33
CA HIS A 47 5.25 12.49 -6.98
C HIS A 47 4.23 11.45 -6.51
N ASN A 48 2.94 11.72 -6.69
CA ASN A 48 1.88 10.79 -6.31
C ASN A 48 1.97 9.46 -7.09
N ASN A 49 2.30 9.51 -8.38
CA ASN A 49 2.46 8.30 -9.20
C ASN A 49 3.66 7.47 -8.74
N LEU A 50 4.79 8.11 -8.42
CA LEU A 50 5.97 7.42 -7.89
C LEU A 50 5.68 6.80 -6.51
N GLN A 51 4.99 7.52 -5.62
CA GLN A 51 4.57 6.98 -4.33
C GLN A 51 3.66 5.77 -4.48
N LEU A 52 2.69 5.84 -5.41
CA LEU A 52 1.80 4.71 -5.68
C LEU A 52 2.57 3.49 -6.22
N LEU A 53 3.55 3.72 -7.11
CA LEU A 53 4.40 2.65 -7.63
C LEU A 53 5.23 1.99 -6.52
N VAL A 54 5.81 2.78 -5.60
CA VAL A 54 6.55 2.25 -4.45
C VAL A 54 5.62 1.41 -3.56
N LEU A 55 4.44 1.91 -3.22
CA LEU A 55 3.45 1.17 -2.42
C LEU A 55 3.04 -0.15 -3.10
N PHE A 56 2.87 -0.12 -4.42
CA PHE A 56 2.54 -1.31 -5.19
C PHE A 56 3.66 -2.36 -5.16
N ILE A 57 4.91 -1.92 -5.33
CA ILE A 57 6.08 -2.81 -5.23
C ILE A 57 6.18 -3.42 -3.83
N LEU A 58 5.98 -2.62 -2.77
CA LEU A 58 5.99 -3.12 -1.39
C LEU A 58 4.89 -4.17 -1.15
N LEU A 59 3.69 -3.96 -1.68
CA LEU A 59 2.60 -4.93 -1.58
C LEU A 59 2.94 -6.24 -2.30
N LEU A 60 3.51 -6.17 -3.50
CA LEU A 60 3.95 -7.35 -4.24
C LEU A 60 5.05 -8.12 -3.50
N LEU A 61 6.02 -7.41 -2.93
CA LEU A 61 7.09 -8.02 -2.13
C LEU A 61 6.53 -8.74 -0.91
N LYS A 62 5.57 -8.14 -0.20
CA LYS A 62 4.91 -8.76 0.95
C LYS A 62 4.15 -10.03 0.57
N ILE A 63 3.37 -9.98 -0.52
CA ILE A 63 2.65 -11.16 -1.03
C ILE A 63 3.66 -12.26 -1.41
N PHE A 64 4.75 -11.90 -2.09
CA PHE A 64 5.78 -12.85 -2.47
C PHE A 64 6.43 -13.51 -1.26
N GLU A 65 6.79 -12.72 -0.23
CA GLU A 65 7.36 -13.21 1.02
C GLU A 65 6.40 -14.17 1.74
N ASP A 66 5.12 -13.81 1.86
CA ASP A 66 4.11 -14.66 2.50
C ASP A 66 3.92 -16.00 1.76
N LEU A 67 3.96 -15.98 0.42
CA LEU A 67 3.88 -17.19 -0.40
C LEU A 67 5.12 -18.07 -0.25
N ASP A 68 6.31 -17.49 -0.23
CA ASP A 68 7.57 -18.23 -0.06
C ASP A 68 7.66 -18.83 1.35
N MET A 69 7.25 -18.09 2.38
CA MET A 69 7.15 -18.58 3.76
C MET A 69 6.16 -19.73 3.88
N LYS A 70 4.98 -19.63 3.27
CA LYS A 70 4.01 -20.73 3.25
C LYS A 70 4.60 -21.98 2.58
N ARG A 71 5.27 -21.81 1.44
CA ARG A 71 5.95 -22.93 0.75
C ARG A 71 7.05 -23.54 1.62
N TYR A 72 7.81 -22.72 2.35
CA TYR A 72 8.84 -23.18 3.27
C TYR A 72 8.23 -24.01 4.41
N LEU A 73 7.21 -23.51 5.10
CA LEU A 73 6.54 -24.21 6.20
C LEU A 73 5.94 -25.55 5.75
N GLY A 74 5.27 -25.57 4.60
CA GLY A 74 4.71 -26.79 4.02
C GLY A 74 5.78 -27.83 3.63
N LYS A 75 7.00 -27.41 3.28
CA LYS A 75 8.11 -28.33 2.98
C LYS A 75 8.63 -29.04 4.24
N TYR A 76 8.53 -28.40 5.40
CA TYR A 76 9.08 -28.91 6.67
C TYR A 76 8.01 -29.41 7.64
N GLU A 77 6.74 -29.52 7.20
CA GLU A 77 5.61 -29.95 8.03
C GLU A 77 5.46 -29.11 9.33
N LEU A 78 5.79 -27.81 9.24
CA LEU A 78 5.78 -26.87 10.36
C LEU A 78 4.46 -26.07 10.45
N GLU A 79 3.41 -26.50 9.73
CA GLU A 79 2.11 -25.82 9.68
C GLU A 79 1.26 -25.99 10.95
#